data_AF-A0A9P4GAM9-F1
#
_entry.id   AF-A0A9P4GAM9-F1
#
_cell.length_a   1.000
_cell.length_b   1.000
_cell.length_c   1.000
_cell.angle_alpha   90.00
_cell.angle_beta   90.00
_cell.angle_gamma   90.00
#
_symmetry.space_group_name_H-M   'P 1'
#
loop_
_entity.id
_entity.type
_entity.pdbx_description
1 polymer ?
#
loop_
_entity_poly.entity_id
_entity_poly.type
_entity_poly.pdbx_seq_one_letter_code
_entity_poly.pdbx_strand_id
1 'polypeptide(L)'
;MVDLQPPQIASQPQGAIFTTPVSLSYLEAEDQICPICHEPYIEPCQSPRAQDPDREWPVRVDMVAEWFGLKRCCGHIIGRRCLENHLRARGAWRNKCPVCRDIWLSNSMTAAAPANDEPQASTQHGSEVSSPLQRSSSVPFQATTQQDVIGPRISDWNRVTRRRPRAPLYVQPLPPTGFMQQLLGALEVEYGSDEVKGTLDEVEQRLEALYGDVQE
;
A
#
# COMPACT_ATOMS: atom_id res chain seq x y z
N MET A 1 45.58 -4.74 12.40
CA MET A 1 44.20 -4.98 12.86
C MET A 1 43.30 -4.24 11.89
N VAL A 2 42.48 -4.96 11.14
CA VAL A 2 41.59 -4.36 10.13
C VAL A 2 40.24 -4.17 10.83
N ASP A 3 39.83 -2.92 11.05
CA ASP A 3 38.52 -2.60 11.60
C ASP A 3 37.45 -3.02 10.57
N LEU A 4 36.79 -4.15 10.84
CA LEU A 4 35.61 -4.56 10.09
C LEU A 4 34.45 -3.67 10.52
N GLN A 5 34.19 -2.65 9.71
CA GLN A 5 33.06 -1.75 9.89
C GLN A 5 31.76 -2.57 9.79
N PRO A 6 30.87 -2.49 10.80
CA PRO A 6 29.65 -3.29 10.80
C PRO A 6 28.76 -2.90 9.60
N PRO A 7 28.08 -3.87 8.97
CA PRO A 7 27.22 -3.60 7.83
C PRO A 7 26.11 -2.63 8.25
N GLN A 8 26.05 -1.49 7.57
CA GLN A 8 24.97 -0.52 7.69
C GLN A 8 23.65 -1.22 7.39
N ILE A 9 22.80 -1.40 8.41
CA ILE A 9 21.49 -2.01 8.25
C ILE A 9 20.66 -1.04 7.42
N ALA A 10 20.43 -1.39 6.16
CA ALA A 10 19.55 -0.62 5.29
C ALA A 10 18.18 -0.46 5.97
N SER A 11 17.85 0.78 6.30
CA SER A 11 16.60 1.18 6.90
C SER A 11 15.43 0.71 6.03
N GLN A 12 14.60 -0.16 6.59
CA GLN A 12 13.44 -0.70 5.90
C GLN A 12 12.45 0.43 5.58
N PRO A 13 11.77 0.37 4.42
CA PRO A 13 10.72 1.34 4.12
C PRO A 13 9.65 1.26 5.21
N GLN A 14 9.47 2.38 5.92
CA GLN A 14 8.48 2.51 6.98
C GLN A 14 7.12 2.81 6.34
N GLY A 15 6.23 1.83 6.37
CA GLY A 15 4.84 2.03 5.97
C GLY A 15 3.99 0.80 6.25
N ALA A 16 2.69 1.01 6.33
CA ALA A 16 1.70 -0.04 6.56
C ALA A 16 0.69 -0.06 5.41
N ILE A 17 0.29 -1.25 4.98
CA ILE A 17 -0.74 -1.44 3.97
C ILE A 17 -2.01 -1.89 4.67
N PHE A 18 -3.10 -1.15 4.45
CA PHE A 18 -4.42 -1.50 4.96
C PHE A 18 -5.18 -2.30 3.90
N THR A 19 -5.69 -3.45 4.33
CA THR A 19 -6.47 -4.34 3.49
C THR A 19 -7.83 -4.56 4.11
N THR A 20 -8.86 -4.68 3.27
CA THR A 20 -10.23 -5.00 3.69
C THR A 20 -10.65 -6.33 3.07
N PRO A 21 -11.05 -7.34 3.86
CA PRO A 21 -11.64 -8.56 3.32
C PRO A 21 -12.87 -8.23 2.47
N VAL A 22 -13.04 -8.92 1.34
CA VAL A 22 -14.21 -8.77 0.46
C VAL A 22 -14.98 -10.07 0.47
N SER A 23 -16.30 -9.98 0.63
CA SER A 23 -17.19 -11.15 0.52
C SER A 23 -17.39 -11.51 -0.96
N LEU A 24 -17.42 -12.80 -1.28
CA LEU A 24 -17.57 -13.30 -2.65
C LEU A 24 -18.87 -12.84 -3.31
N SER A 25 -19.90 -12.61 -2.50
CA SER A 25 -21.20 -12.09 -2.96
C SER A 25 -21.14 -10.70 -3.61
N TYR A 26 -20.07 -9.93 -3.37
CA TYR A 26 -19.86 -8.61 -3.98
C TYR A 26 -18.94 -8.64 -5.20
N LEU A 27 -18.44 -9.82 -5.59
CA LEU A 27 -17.54 -10.00 -6.72
C LEU A 27 -18.29 -10.60 -7.91
N GLU A 28 -18.05 -10.06 -9.09
CA GLU A 28 -18.47 -10.70 -10.34
C GLU A 28 -17.78 -12.07 -10.49
N ALA A 29 -18.37 -12.98 -11.26
CA ALA A 29 -17.88 -14.35 -11.37
C ALA A 29 -16.42 -14.41 -11.87
N GLU A 30 -16.02 -13.46 -12.73
CA GLU A 30 -14.66 -13.35 -13.26
C GLU A 30 -13.64 -12.87 -12.22
N ASP A 31 -14.09 -12.09 -11.22
CA ASP A 31 -13.25 -11.54 -10.15
C ASP A 31 -13.13 -12.49 -8.94
N GLN A 32 -13.75 -13.68 -9.00
CA GLN A 32 -13.70 -14.68 -7.93
C GLN A 32 -12.44 -15.56 -7.96
N ILE A 33 -11.48 -15.25 -8.83
CA ILE A 33 -10.23 -15.99 -9.00
C ILE A 33 -9.06 -15.06 -8.71
N CYS A 34 -8.07 -15.56 -7.95
CA CYS A 34 -6.89 -14.78 -7.63
C CYS A 34 -6.05 -14.48 -8.88
N PRO A 35 -5.71 -13.21 -9.19
CA PRO A 35 -4.94 -12.88 -10.39
C PRO A 35 -3.45 -13.31 -10.33
N ILE A 36 -3.00 -13.83 -9.19
CA ILE A 36 -1.61 -14.26 -8.97
C ILE A 36 -1.49 -15.79 -9.09
N CYS A 37 -2.21 -16.53 -8.24
CA CYS A 37 -2.15 -18.00 -8.23
C CYS A 37 -3.23 -18.66 -9.11
N HIS A 38 -4.22 -17.91 -9.58
CA HIS A 38 -5.38 -18.42 -10.34
C HIS A 38 -6.25 -19.45 -9.57
N GLU A 39 -6.13 -19.50 -8.25
CA GLU A 39 -7.00 -20.29 -7.40
C GLU A 39 -8.31 -19.52 -7.10
N PRO A 40 -9.46 -20.22 -7.03
CA PRO A 40 -10.73 -19.59 -6.67
C PRO A 40 -10.70 -19.14 -5.20
N TYR A 41 -11.30 -18.00 -4.93
CA TYR A 41 -11.41 -17.48 -3.58
C TYR A 41 -12.43 -18.26 -2.74
N ILE A 42 -12.18 -18.30 -1.43
CA ILE A 42 -13.15 -18.75 -0.41
C ILE A 42 -13.69 -17.56 0.40
N GLU A 43 -14.85 -17.76 1.04
CA GLU A 43 -15.44 -16.74 1.90
C GLU A 43 -14.57 -16.52 3.16
N PRO A 44 -14.29 -15.25 3.55
CA PRO A 44 -13.51 -14.97 4.75
C PRO A 44 -14.16 -15.55 6.01
N CYS A 45 -13.48 -16.47 6.70
CA CYS A 45 -13.97 -16.99 7.97
C CYS A 45 -13.72 -15.97 9.09
N GLN A 46 -14.80 -15.60 9.81
CA GLN A 46 -14.72 -14.67 10.95
C GLN A 46 -14.02 -15.28 12.17
N SER A 47 -13.93 -16.62 12.24
CA SER A 47 -13.27 -17.31 13.35
C SER A 47 -11.77 -17.48 13.08
N PRO A 48 -10.88 -16.92 13.91
CA PRO A 48 -9.44 -17.11 13.75
C PRO A 48 -8.99 -18.56 13.98
N ARG A 49 -9.79 -19.38 14.69
CA ARG A 49 -9.47 -20.78 14.98
C ARG A 49 -9.73 -21.74 13.81
N ALA A 50 -10.47 -21.31 12.79
CA ALA A 50 -10.89 -22.15 11.67
C ALA A 50 -10.25 -21.75 10.34
N GLN A 51 -9.26 -20.85 10.35
CA GLN A 51 -8.58 -20.44 9.12
C GLN A 51 -7.59 -21.52 8.70
N ASP A 52 -7.98 -22.26 7.67
CA ASP A 52 -7.07 -23.11 6.91
C ASP A 52 -6.02 -22.20 6.24
N PRO A 53 -4.73 -22.32 6.61
CA PRO A 53 -3.67 -21.42 6.13
C PRO A 53 -3.42 -21.58 4.62
N ASP A 54 -3.89 -22.68 4.02
CA ASP A 54 -3.69 -22.95 2.61
C ASP A 54 -4.76 -22.35 1.70
N ARG A 55 -5.84 -21.80 2.27
CA ARG A 55 -6.94 -21.24 1.51
C ARG A 55 -6.80 -19.75 1.28
N GLU A 56 -7.20 -19.34 0.09
CA GLU A 56 -7.10 -17.96 -0.38
C GLU A 56 -8.45 -17.27 -0.29
N TRP A 57 -8.52 -16.06 0.28
CA TRP A 57 -9.73 -15.24 0.27
C TRP A 57 -9.43 -13.84 -0.24
N PRO A 58 -10.44 -13.14 -0.78
CA PRO A 58 -10.20 -11.88 -1.46
C PRO A 58 -9.98 -10.77 -0.45
N VAL A 59 -8.91 -10.01 -0.63
CA VAL A 59 -8.63 -8.78 0.09
C VAL A 59 -8.45 -7.64 -0.89
N ARG A 60 -9.06 -6.49 -0.56
CA ARG A 60 -8.89 -5.25 -1.32
C ARG A 60 -7.80 -4.41 -0.67
N VAL A 61 -6.87 -3.90 -1.49
CA VAL A 61 -5.81 -2.99 -1.03
C VAL A 61 -6.33 -1.55 -1.11
N ASP A 62 -6.73 -0.98 0.03
CA ASP A 62 -7.44 0.30 0.08
C ASP A 62 -6.48 1.49 0.27
N MET A 63 -5.58 1.39 1.24
CA MET A 63 -4.75 2.51 1.70
C MET A 63 -3.35 2.06 2.09
N VAL A 64 -2.40 2.98 1.99
CA VAL A 64 -1.06 2.88 2.57
C VAL A 64 -0.87 4.03 3.56
N ALA A 65 -0.39 3.72 4.76
CA ALA A 65 0.20 4.73 5.65
C ALA A 65 1.69 4.82 5.32
N GLU A 66 2.09 5.98 4.79
CA GLU A 66 3.49 6.40 4.72
C GLU A 66 3.76 7.39 5.87
N TRP A 67 5.03 7.65 6.17
CA TRP A 67 5.43 8.57 7.25
C TRP A 67 4.90 10.00 7.08
N PHE A 68 4.57 10.42 5.86
CA PHE A 68 3.99 11.74 5.55
C PHE A 68 2.46 11.73 5.40
N GLY A 69 1.79 10.60 5.62
CA GLY A 69 0.32 10.52 5.64
C GLY A 69 -0.28 9.29 4.96
N LEU A 70 -1.60 9.33 4.80
CA LEU A 70 -2.40 8.26 4.18
C LEU A 70 -2.58 8.49 2.69
N LYS A 71 -2.31 7.45 1.89
CA LYS A 71 -2.47 7.46 0.42
C LYS A 71 -3.44 6.37 -0.01
N ARG A 72 -4.37 6.71 -0.90
CA ARG A 72 -5.26 5.71 -1.53
C ARG A 72 -4.50 4.86 -2.55
N CYS A 73 -4.79 3.57 -2.53
CA CYS A 73 -4.27 2.60 -3.48
C CYS A 73 -5.23 2.36 -4.65
N CYS A 74 -4.79 1.52 -5.59
CA CYS A 74 -5.55 1.10 -6.76
C CYS A 74 -6.85 0.34 -6.45
N GLY A 75 -7.02 -0.22 -5.26
CA GLY A 75 -8.23 -0.97 -4.90
C GLY A 75 -8.38 -2.33 -5.60
N HIS A 76 -7.34 -2.87 -6.23
CA HIS A 76 -7.36 -4.22 -6.78
C HIS A 76 -7.57 -5.27 -5.68
N ILE A 77 -8.31 -6.32 -6.04
CA ILE A 77 -8.58 -7.47 -5.18
C ILE A 77 -7.54 -8.54 -5.48
N ILE A 78 -6.91 -9.03 -4.43
CA ILE A 78 -5.84 -10.02 -4.49
C ILE A 78 -6.12 -11.04 -3.39
N GLY A 79 -5.62 -12.26 -3.54
CA GLY A 79 -5.61 -13.21 -2.44
C GLY A 79 -4.77 -12.71 -1.26
N ARG A 80 -5.27 -12.82 -0.03
CA ARG A 80 -4.52 -12.54 1.20
C ARG A 80 -3.12 -13.19 1.20
N ARG A 81 -3.00 -14.50 1.00
CA ARG A 81 -1.72 -15.23 1.08
C ARG A 81 -0.80 -14.80 -0.04
N CYS A 82 -1.31 -14.66 -1.26
CA CYS A 82 -0.53 -14.13 -2.38
C CYS A 82 -0.03 -12.70 -2.12
N LEU A 83 -0.86 -11.83 -1.52
CA LEU A 83 -0.46 -10.48 -1.13
C LEU A 83 0.62 -10.50 -0.03
N GLU A 84 0.45 -11.31 1.02
CA GLU A 84 1.46 -11.46 2.08
C GLU A 84 2.80 -11.94 1.51
N ASN A 85 2.77 -12.95 0.63
CA ASN A 85 3.97 -13.47 -0.02
C ASN A 85 4.63 -12.41 -0.92
N HIS A 86 3.84 -11.64 -1.65
CA HIS A 86 4.32 -10.54 -2.48
C HIS A 86 5.00 -9.44 -1.65
N LEU A 87 4.42 -9.09 -0.49
CA LEU A 87 5.00 -8.10 0.43
C LEU A 87 6.29 -8.61 1.12
N ARG A 88 6.35 -9.92 1.42
CA ARG A 88 7.55 -10.58 1.98
C ARG A 88 8.66 -10.77 0.94
N ALA A 89 8.33 -10.74 -0.35
CA ALA A 89 9.30 -10.91 -1.42
C ALA A 89 10.40 -9.83 -1.35
N ARG A 90 11.63 -10.23 -1.74
CA ARG A 90 12.75 -9.29 -1.83
C ARG A 90 12.71 -8.58 -3.19
N GLY A 91 13.14 -7.32 -3.19
CA GLY A 91 13.32 -6.54 -4.42
C GLY A 91 12.34 -5.37 -4.59
N ALA A 92 12.52 -4.66 -5.70
CA ALA A 92 11.79 -3.43 -6.02
C ALA A 92 10.35 -3.63 -6.52
N TRP A 93 9.84 -4.87 -6.49
CA TRP A 93 8.48 -5.19 -6.92
C TRP A 93 7.49 -5.34 -5.77
N ARG A 94 7.98 -5.58 -4.54
CA ARG A 94 7.13 -5.75 -3.34
C ARG A 94 6.30 -4.51 -2.99
N ASN A 95 6.76 -3.33 -3.41
CA ASN A 95 6.08 -2.06 -3.17
C ASN A 95 5.16 -1.64 -4.32
N LYS A 96 4.86 -2.55 -5.26
CA LYS A 96 3.98 -2.29 -6.40
C LYS A 96 2.81 -3.25 -6.41
N CYS A 97 1.68 -2.80 -6.93
CA CYS A 97 0.54 -3.67 -7.19
C CYS A 97 0.92 -4.74 -8.24
N PRO A 98 0.70 -6.04 -7.97
CA PRO A 98 0.97 -7.09 -8.95
C PRO A 98 0.03 -7.03 -10.17
N VAL A 99 -1.13 -6.36 -10.05
CA VAL A 99 -2.12 -6.22 -11.13
C VAL A 99 -1.82 -5.01 -12.03
N CYS A 100 -1.87 -3.78 -11.47
CA CYS A 100 -1.69 -2.55 -12.26
C CYS A 100 -0.30 -1.91 -12.16
N ARG A 101 0.59 -2.43 -11.31
CA ARG A 101 1.94 -1.89 -11.05
C ARG A 101 1.99 -0.51 -10.38
N ASP A 102 0.87 -0.01 -9.85
CA ASP A 102 0.84 1.20 -9.02
C ASP A 102 1.75 1.04 -7.80
N ILE A 103 2.48 2.10 -7.45
CA ILE A 103 3.43 2.11 -6.34
C ILE A 103 2.66 2.35 -5.02
N TRP A 104 2.68 1.33 -4.15
CA TRP A 104 2.12 1.36 -2.81
C TRP A 104 3.02 2.11 -1.84
N LEU A 105 4.32 1.80 -1.81
CA LEU A 105 5.28 2.38 -0.87
C LEU A 105 6.39 3.11 -1.63
N SER A 106 6.55 4.40 -1.37
CA SER A 106 7.63 5.20 -1.94
C SER A 106 8.93 4.91 -1.19
N ASN A 107 9.96 4.42 -1.89
CA ASN A 107 11.30 4.25 -1.30
C ASN A 107 12.00 5.62 -1.26
N SER A 108 11.53 6.57 -0.45
CA SER A 108 12.06 7.94 -0.41
C SER A 108 13.50 8.03 0.12
N MET A 109 14.06 6.96 0.71
CA MET A 109 15.42 7.00 1.26
C MET A 109 16.52 7.10 0.20
N THR A 110 16.22 6.91 -1.08
CA THR A 110 17.20 7.14 -2.17
C THR A 110 17.17 8.55 -2.75
N ALA A 111 16.20 9.40 -2.38
CA ALA A 111 16.07 10.74 -2.92
C ALA A 111 16.87 11.80 -2.14
N ALA A 112 17.37 11.49 -0.95
CA ALA A 112 18.32 12.33 -0.22
C ALA A 112 19.77 11.97 -0.59
N ALA A 113 20.06 11.83 -1.88
CA ALA A 113 21.43 12.09 -2.30
C ALA A 113 21.67 13.57 -2.01
N PRO A 114 22.61 13.94 -1.13
CA PRO A 114 22.96 15.35 -0.99
C PRO A 114 23.31 15.83 -2.40
N ALA A 115 22.65 16.89 -2.84
CA ALA A 115 23.15 17.68 -3.95
C ALA A 115 24.52 18.19 -3.51
N ASN A 116 25.55 17.40 -3.73
CA ASN A 116 26.89 17.92 -3.82
C ASN A 116 26.84 18.79 -5.08
N ASP A 117 26.56 20.07 -4.87
CA ASP A 117 27.07 21.17 -5.67
C ASP A 117 28.57 20.91 -5.87
N GLU A 118 28.91 20.16 -6.92
CA GLU A 118 30.25 20.15 -7.47
C GLU A 118 30.27 21.30 -8.49
N PRO A 119 30.99 22.40 -8.21
CA PRO A 119 31.14 23.48 -9.17
C PRO A 119 31.84 22.93 -10.41
N GLN A 120 31.20 23.08 -11.57
CA GLN A 120 31.75 22.72 -12.87
C GLN A 120 33.13 23.37 -13.10
N ALA A 121 34.19 22.60 -12.91
CA ALA A 121 35.49 22.92 -13.48
C ALA A 121 35.49 22.45 -14.95
N SER A 122 35.26 23.42 -15.83
CA SER A 122 35.37 23.29 -17.28
C SER A 122 36.78 22.81 -17.65
N THR A 123 36.93 21.56 -18.08
CA THR A 123 38.13 21.10 -18.78
C THR A 123 37.76 20.70 -20.20
N GLN A 124 37.92 21.66 -21.11
CA GLN A 124 37.99 21.43 -22.54
C GLN A 124 39.34 20.77 -22.84
N HIS A 125 39.36 19.53 -23.34
CA HIS A 125 40.47 19.06 -24.17
C HIS A 125 39.95 18.07 -25.21
N GLY A 126 40.05 18.50 -26.46
CA GLY A 126 39.77 17.68 -27.63
C GLY A 126 40.88 16.68 -27.88
N SER A 127 40.50 15.56 -28.49
CA SER A 127 41.32 14.89 -29.49
C SER A 127 40.44 13.99 -30.33
N GLU A 128 40.26 14.44 -31.57
CA GLU A 128 39.86 13.64 -32.72
C GLU A 128 40.83 12.46 -32.88
N VAL A 129 40.32 11.23 -32.98
CA VAL A 129 40.92 10.21 -33.86
C VAL A 129 39.83 9.36 -34.47
N SER A 130 39.66 9.55 -35.78
CA SER A 130 38.89 8.72 -36.70
C SER A 130 39.47 7.30 -36.82
N SER A 131 38.60 6.28 -36.91
CA SER A 131 38.81 5.14 -37.83
C SER A 131 37.54 4.30 -38.03
N PRO A 132 37.41 3.58 -39.16
CA PRO A 132 36.12 3.24 -39.77
C PRO A 132 35.78 1.73 -39.84
N LEU A 133 34.48 1.48 -40.04
CA LEU A 133 33.84 0.38 -40.80
C LEU A 133 34.19 -1.10 -40.52
N GLN A 134 33.24 -1.84 -39.93
CA GLN A 134 32.73 -3.17 -40.36
C GLN A 134 31.29 -3.31 -39.83
N ARG A 135 30.20 -3.21 -40.61
CA ARG A 135 29.66 -4.07 -41.70
C ARG A 135 29.26 -5.48 -41.24
N SER A 136 28.01 -5.62 -40.76
CA SER A 136 27.15 -6.83 -40.74
C SER A 136 25.84 -6.45 -40.04
N SER A 137 24.64 -6.84 -40.39
CA SER A 137 24.04 -7.56 -41.51
C SER A 137 22.55 -7.25 -41.39
N SER A 138 21.94 -6.96 -42.53
CA SER A 138 20.57 -6.52 -42.71
C SER A 138 19.57 -7.60 -42.28
N VAL A 139 18.69 -7.25 -41.35
CA VAL A 139 17.46 -8.02 -41.05
C VAL A 139 16.33 -7.37 -41.85
N PRO A 140 15.53 -8.14 -42.61
CA PRO A 140 14.44 -7.59 -43.41
C PRO A 140 13.33 -7.02 -42.52
N PHE A 141 13.11 -5.73 -42.68
CA PHE A 141 12.02 -4.96 -42.10
C PHE A 141 10.73 -5.32 -42.86
N GLN A 142 9.86 -6.13 -42.27
CA GLN A 142 8.49 -6.25 -42.75
C GLN A 142 7.75 -4.99 -42.34
N ALA A 143 7.46 -4.15 -43.34
CA ALA A 143 6.59 -3.01 -43.24
C ALA A 143 5.16 -3.50 -43.00
N THR A 144 4.68 -3.39 -41.75
CA THR A 144 3.26 -3.34 -41.48
C THR A 144 2.83 -1.89 -41.41
N THR A 145 1.85 -1.61 -42.25
CA THR A 145 1.21 -0.34 -42.53
C THR A 145 0.76 0.39 -41.27
N GLN A 146 1.07 1.68 -41.24
CA GLN A 146 0.49 2.67 -40.35
C GLN A 146 -1.04 2.56 -40.33
N GLN A 147 -1.60 2.39 -39.13
CA GLN A 147 -2.88 2.96 -38.79
C GLN A 147 -2.65 3.86 -37.58
N ASP A 148 -2.35 5.13 -37.86
CA ASP A 148 -2.52 6.23 -36.92
C ASP A 148 -4.01 6.35 -36.60
N VAL A 149 -4.45 5.62 -35.59
CA VAL A 149 -5.67 5.96 -34.85
C VAL A 149 -5.21 6.87 -33.71
N ILE A 150 -5.47 8.16 -33.88
CA ILE A 150 -5.50 9.15 -32.80
C ILE A 150 -6.57 8.66 -31.81
N GLY A 151 -6.15 7.81 -30.88
CA GLY A 151 -6.96 7.33 -29.76
C GLY A 151 -6.93 8.39 -28.66
N PRO A 152 -8.08 8.76 -28.08
CA PRO A 152 -8.12 9.71 -26.98
C PRO A 152 -7.29 9.20 -25.80
N ARG A 153 -6.48 10.10 -25.25
CA ARG A 153 -5.69 9.95 -24.03
C ARG A 153 -6.61 9.57 -22.86
N ILE A 154 -6.69 8.29 -22.53
CA ILE A 154 -7.43 7.79 -21.35
C ILE A 154 -6.56 8.07 -20.12
N SER A 155 -6.63 9.31 -19.64
CA SER A 155 -6.09 9.70 -18.34
C SER A 155 -7.15 10.51 -17.62
N ASP A 156 -8.30 9.88 -17.36
CA ASP A 156 -9.41 10.42 -16.54
C ASP A 156 -10.29 9.28 -15.98
N TRP A 157 -9.69 8.22 -15.43
CA TRP A 157 -10.43 7.22 -14.64
C TRP A 157 -10.74 7.68 -13.20
N ASN A 158 -10.76 9.00 -12.96
CA ASN A 158 -11.23 9.60 -11.72
C ASN A 158 -12.71 9.97 -11.81
N ARG A 159 -13.61 9.01 -12.06
CA ARG A 159 -15.05 9.18 -11.76
C ARG A 159 -15.88 7.90 -11.85
N VAL A 160 -15.43 6.80 -11.24
CA VAL A 160 -16.39 5.76 -10.83
C VAL A 160 -17.03 6.21 -9.51
N THR A 161 -18.03 7.09 -9.61
CA THR A 161 -19.03 7.21 -8.55
C THR A 161 -19.82 5.91 -8.50
N ARG A 162 -19.28 4.90 -7.80
CA ARG A 162 -20.05 3.71 -7.40
C ARG A 162 -21.16 4.22 -6.50
N ARG A 163 -22.37 4.32 -7.05
CA ARG A 163 -23.59 4.51 -6.25
C ARG A 163 -23.69 3.31 -5.32
N ARG A 164 -23.35 3.51 -4.05
CA ARG A 164 -23.67 2.55 -2.99
C ARG A 164 -25.18 2.34 -2.98
N PRO A 165 -25.70 1.11 -3.14
CA PRO A 165 -27.06 0.81 -2.76
C PRO A 165 -27.21 1.14 -1.26
N ARG A 166 -28.15 2.03 -0.93
CA ARG A 166 -28.58 2.25 0.45
C ARG A 166 -29.25 0.95 0.91
N ALA A 167 -28.52 0.10 1.61
CA ALA A 167 -29.13 -0.98 2.37
C ALA A 167 -29.99 -0.38 3.50
N PRO A 168 -31.16 -0.98 3.79
CA PRO A 168 -31.99 -0.55 4.91
C PRO A 168 -31.22 -0.68 6.23
N LEU A 169 -31.35 0.35 7.07
CA LEU A 169 -30.75 0.45 8.39
C LEU A 169 -31.34 -0.63 9.30
N TYR A 170 -30.72 -1.80 9.31
CA TYR A 170 -30.84 -2.70 10.45
C TYR A 170 -30.11 -2.05 11.62
N VAL A 171 -30.88 -1.70 12.66
CA VAL A 171 -30.36 -1.32 13.97
C VAL A 171 -29.64 -2.54 14.53
N GLN A 172 -28.34 -2.63 14.24
CA GLN A 172 -27.46 -3.60 14.88
C GLN A 172 -27.47 -3.33 16.39
N PRO A 173 -27.62 -4.36 17.24
CA PRO A 173 -27.38 -4.26 18.66
C PRO A 173 -26.00 -3.63 18.87
N LEU A 174 -25.96 -2.53 19.62
CA LEU A 174 -24.72 -1.81 19.90
C LEU A 174 -23.72 -2.81 20.51
N PRO A 175 -22.54 -3.02 19.91
CA PRO A 175 -21.54 -3.92 20.46
C PRO A 175 -21.17 -3.44 21.88
N PRO A 176 -20.78 -4.37 22.78
CA PRO A 176 -20.29 -4.00 24.11
C PRO A 176 -19.23 -2.92 23.95
N THR A 177 -19.44 -1.79 24.61
CA THR A 177 -18.58 -0.59 24.60
C THR A 177 -17.13 -1.02 24.79
N GLY A 178 -16.35 -0.98 23.72
CA GLY A 178 -14.93 -1.28 23.79
C GLY A 178 -14.23 -0.27 24.70
N PHE A 179 -13.11 -0.67 25.30
CA PHE A 179 -12.26 0.16 26.16
C PHE A 179 -12.04 1.58 25.60
N MET A 180 -11.85 1.70 24.29
CA MET A 180 -11.64 2.98 23.61
C MET A 180 -12.85 3.93 23.75
N GLN A 181 -14.07 3.40 23.75
CA GLN A 181 -15.29 4.19 23.90
C GLN A 181 -15.50 4.60 25.36
N GLN A 182 -15.11 3.75 26.31
CA GLN A 182 -15.06 4.09 27.74
C GLN A 182 -13.99 5.16 28.00
N LEU A 183 -12.81 5.05 27.39
CA LEU A 183 -11.74 6.04 27.49
C LEU A 183 -12.17 7.40 26.93
N LEU A 184 -12.74 7.43 25.73
CA LEU A 184 -13.23 8.67 25.13
C LEU A 184 -14.38 9.29 25.93
N GLY A 185 -15.26 8.46 26.50
CA GLY A 185 -16.32 8.91 27.40
C GLY A 185 -15.78 9.47 28.72
N ALA A 186 -14.78 8.80 29.30
CA ALA A 186 -14.12 9.25 30.52
C ALA A 186 -13.35 10.55 30.30
N LEU A 187 -12.77 10.78 29.12
CA LEU A 187 -12.03 12.01 28.81
C LEU A 187 -12.92 13.16 28.29
N GLU A 188 -14.25 12.97 28.24
CA GLU A 188 -15.23 13.97 27.78
C GLU A 188 -14.86 14.63 26.45
N VAL A 189 -14.23 13.86 25.54
CA VAL A 189 -13.79 14.39 24.25
C VAL A 189 -15.04 14.66 23.39
N GLU A 190 -15.26 15.92 23.03
CA GLU A 190 -16.35 16.29 22.14
C GLU A 190 -16.14 15.66 20.75
N TYR A 191 -17.21 15.13 20.17
CA TYR A 191 -17.14 14.42 18.90
C TYR A 191 -16.68 15.36 17.76
N GLY A 192 -15.45 15.18 17.29
CA GLY A 192 -14.84 16.01 16.26
C GLY A 192 -13.94 17.15 16.78
N SER A 193 -13.64 17.17 18.09
CA SER A 193 -12.62 18.02 18.68
C SER A 193 -11.34 17.23 18.95
N ASP A 194 -10.18 17.84 18.71
CA ASP A 194 -8.86 17.32 19.11
C ASP A 194 -8.47 17.80 20.53
N GLU A 195 -9.30 18.61 21.17
CA GLU A 195 -9.05 19.16 22.51
C GLU A 195 -9.69 18.29 23.61
N VAL A 196 -8.89 17.88 24.59
CA VAL A 196 -9.33 17.18 25.80
C VAL A 196 -9.60 18.22 26.89
N LYS A 197 -10.81 18.19 27.47
CA LYS A 197 -11.15 19.10 28.58
C LYS A 197 -10.57 18.53 29.87
N GLY A 198 -9.62 19.23 30.47
CA GLY A 198 -9.09 18.91 31.79
C GLY A 198 -7.63 19.31 31.95
N THR A 199 -7.16 19.26 33.19
CA THR A 199 -5.71 19.33 33.46
C THR A 199 -5.07 17.97 33.19
N LEU A 200 -3.74 17.94 33.00
CA LEU A 200 -3.02 16.70 32.75
C LEU A 200 -3.20 15.70 33.91
N ASP A 201 -3.22 16.18 35.15
CA ASP A 201 -3.42 15.36 36.35
C ASP A 201 -4.81 14.68 36.36
N GLU A 202 -5.85 15.38 35.90
CA GLU A 202 -7.20 14.81 35.78
C GLU A 202 -7.26 13.70 34.73
N VAL A 203 -6.51 13.85 33.63
CA VAL A 203 -6.40 12.82 32.58
C VAL A 203 -5.68 11.59 33.10
N GLU A 204 -4.57 11.76 33.83
CA GLU A 204 -3.83 10.65 34.45
C GLU A 204 -4.69 9.90 35.47
N GLN A 205 -5.40 10.61 36.35
CA GLN A 205 -6.28 9.99 37.34
C GLN A 205 -7.42 9.19 36.70
N ARG A 206 -8.01 9.70 35.61
CA ARG A 206 -9.06 8.98 34.85
C ARG A 206 -8.52 7.74 34.14
N LEU A 207 -7.29 7.81 33.62
CA LEU A 207 -6.61 6.66 33.03
C LEU A 207 -6.33 5.58 34.07
N GLU A 208 -5.79 5.94 35.23
CA GLU A 208 -5.52 4.99 36.32
C GLU A 208 -6.78 4.25 36.76
N ALA A 209 -7.91 4.95 36.92
CA ALA A 209 -9.19 4.32 37.24
C ALA A 209 -9.62 3.29 36.20
N LEU A 210 -9.51 3.61 34.90
CA LEU A 210 -9.87 2.71 33.81
C LEU A 210 -8.95 1.48 33.71
N TYR A 211 -7.67 1.62 34.03
CA TYR A 211 -6.73 0.48 34.02
C TYR A 211 -6.81 -0.38 35.29
N GLY A 212 -7.20 0.20 36.42
CA GLY A 212 -7.44 -0.52 37.67
C GLY A 212 -8.56 -1.55 37.54
N ASP A 213 -9.66 -1.18 36.88
CA ASP A 213 -10.85 -2.04 36.68
C ASP A 213 -10.59 -3.24 35.75
N VAL A 214 -9.49 -3.25 35.00
CA VAL A 214 -9.15 -4.35 34.06
C VAL A 214 -8.37 -5.48 34.74
N GLN A 215 -7.87 -5.26 35.96
CA GLN A 215 -7.03 -6.23 36.68
C GLN A 215 -7.77 -7.12 37.70
N GLU A 216 -9.07 -6.93 37.92
CA GLU A 216 -9.94 -7.83 38.73
C GLU A 216 -10.72 -8.84 37.87
#